data_AF-A0A7S4DIR9-F1
#
_entry.id   AF-A0A7S4DIR9-F1
#
_cell.length_a   1.000
_cell.length_b   1.000
_cell.length_c   1.000
_cell.angle_alpha   90.00
_cell.angle_beta   90.00
_cell.angle_gamma   90.00
#
_symmetry.space_group_name_H-M   'P 1'
#
loop_
_entity.id
_entity.type
_entity.pdbx_description
1 polymer ?
#
loop_
_entity_poly.entity_id
_entity_poly.type
_entity_poly.pdbx_seq_one_letter_code
_entity_poly.pdbx_strand_id
1 'polypeptide(L)'
;GGGGGGALCAAHRRRRKYQRPAEELCRAPGCYRKATCNFKQRSEKLFCTAHKKEGMSPVVLCAEPGCLKYPSYNFTPEARRLYCNDHKLDGMVLNRGAVRRCRAAAAAAGGTSPC
;
A
#
# COMPACT_ATOMS: atom_id res chain seq x y z
N GLY A 1 -16.76 12.41 -8.59
CA GLY A 1 -15.53 11.58 -8.42
C GLY A 1 -14.47 12.43 -7.76
N GLY A 2 -13.81 11.92 -6.73
CA GLY A 2 -12.74 12.66 -6.04
C GLY A 2 -12.13 11.79 -4.94
N GLY A 3 -10.85 11.46 -5.09
CA GLY A 3 -10.14 10.49 -4.27
C GLY A 3 -10.06 10.91 -2.80
N GLY A 4 -10.51 10.01 -1.92
CA GLY A 4 -10.36 10.14 -0.47
C GLY A 4 -8.91 9.98 -0.04
N GLY A 5 -8.16 11.08 -0.07
CA GLY A 5 -6.94 11.22 0.72
C GLY A 5 -7.34 11.39 2.19
N GLY A 6 -7.43 10.28 2.93
CA GLY A 6 -7.73 10.31 4.36
C GLY A 6 -6.66 11.10 5.11
N ALA A 7 -6.96 12.33 5.50
CA ALA A 7 -6.15 13.11 6.42
C ALA A 7 -6.16 12.41 7.79
N LEU A 8 -4.99 12.00 8.28
CA LEU A 8 -4.83 11.46 9.62
C LEU A 8 -4.84 12.62 10.63
N CYS A 9 -5.62 12.51 11.70
CA CYS A 9 -5.71 13.53 12.74
C CYS A 9 -4.35 13.80 13.42
N ALA A 10 -4.19 14.97 14.05
CA ALA A 10 -2.92 15.39 14.68
C ALA A 10 -2.40 14.39 15.73
N ALA A 11 -3.29 13.67 16.44
CA ALA A 11 -2.94 12.61 17.40
C ALA A 11 -2.44 11.30 16.74
N HIS A 12 -2.69 11.14 15.44
CA HIS A 12 -2.17 10.05 14.60
C HIS A 12 -0.93 10.42 13.79
N ARG A 13 -0.31 11.59 14.05
CA ARG A 13 1.12 11.85 13.76
C ARG A 13 2.05 10.99 14.63
N ARG A 14 1.65 9.75 14.95
CA ARG A 14 2.32 8.92 15.96
C ARG A 14 3.74 8.57 15.53
N ARG A 15 4.59 8.76 16.52
CA ARG A 15 6.04 8.59 16.55
C ARG A 15 6.52 7.30 15.89
N ARG A 16 7.69 7.47 15.29
CA ARG A 16 8.54 6.57 14.51
C ARG A 16 8.96 5.32 15.29
N LYS A 17 8.06 4.36 15.57
CA LYS A 17 8.46 3.01 16.03
C LYS A 17 8.53 1.98 14.89
N TYR A 18 7.92 2.30 13.75
CA TYR A 18 7.88 1.47 12.53
C TYR A 18 8.21 2.31 11.30
N GLN A 19 9.27 3.10 11.39
CA GLN A 19 9.72 3.83 10.22
C GLN A 19 10.19 2.82 9.18
N ARG A 20 9.54 2.80 8.00
CA ARG A 20 10.00 1.94 6.90
C ARG A 20 11.47 2.30 6.63
N PRO A 21 12.36 1.31 6.47
CA PRO A 21 13.74 1.56 6.08
C PRO A 21 13.79 2.45 4.85
N ALA A 22 14.80 3.33 4.78
CA ALA A 22 14.89 4.32 3.70
C ALA A 22 14.95 3.65 2.32
N GLU A 23 15.53 2.45 2.24
CA GLU A 23 15.59 1.61 1.05
C GLU A 23 14.24 1.05 0.60
N GLU A 24 13.21 1.04 1.46
CA GLU A 24 11.84 0.68 1.09
C GLU A 24 11.00 1.88 0.63
N LEU A 25 11.53 3.11 0.75
CA LEU A 25 10.85 4.34 0.38
C LEU A 25 11.17 4.74 -1.05
N CYS A 26 10.25 5.51 -1.64
CA CYS A 26 10.45 6.12 -2.93
C CYS A 26 11.67 7.04 -2.91
N ARG A 27 12.62 6.84 -3.82
CA ARG A 27 13.85 7.64 -3.98
C ARG A 27 13.63 9.07 -4.48
N ALA A 28 12.37 9.49 -4.66
CA ALA A 28 12.06 10.85 -5.06
C ALA A 28 12.21 11.78 -3.84
N PRO A 29 12.87 12.95 -3.98
CA PRO A 29 13.06 13.89 -2.88
C PRO A 29 11.74 14.21 -2.17
N GLY A 30 11.73 14.13 -0.83
CA GLY A 30 10.55 14.42 -0.01
C GLY A 30 9.41 13.39 -0.08
N CYS A 31 9.57 12.25 -0.75
CA CYS A 31 8.52 11.24 -0.84
C CYS A 31 8.65 10.17 0.25
N TYR A 32 7.60 10.00 1.06
CA TYR A 32 7.53 8.98 2.11
C TYR A 32 6.67 7.77 1.75
N ARG A 33 6.31 7.62 0.47
CA ARG A 33 5.55 6.47 -0.03
C ARG A 33 6.47 5.26 -0.21
N LYS A 34 5.94 4.06 0.02
CA LYS A 34 6.65 2.80 -0.26
C LYS A 34 7.00 2.71 -1.75
N ALA A 35 8.24 2.36 -2.05
CA ALA A 35 8.66 2.06 -3.40
C ALA A 35 8.05 0.73 -3.87
N THR A 36 7.61 0.71 -5.12
CA THR A 36 6.94 -0.44 -5.76
C THR A 36 7.39 -0.68 -7.19
N CYS A 37 8.00 0.32 -7.82
CA CYS A 37 8.30 0.37 -9.24
C CYS A 37 9.80 0.47 -9.47
N ASN A 38 10.24 -0.07 -10.59
CA ASN A 38 11.59 0.06 -11.12
C ASN A 38 11.56 -0.19 -12.64
N PHE A 39 12.71 -0.05 -13.30
CA PHE A 39 12.90 -0.51 -14.67
C PHE A 39 12.81 -2.04 -14.74
N LYS A 40 12.42 -2.55 -15.92
CA LYS A 40 12.34 -3.98 -16.21
C LYS A 40 13.67 -4.67 -15.86
N GLN A 41 13.60 -5.93 -15.43
CA GLN A 41 14.76 -6.78 -15.04
C GLN A 41 15.44 -6.44 -13.70
N ARG A 42 14.95 -5.46 -12.92
CA ARG A 42 15.43 -5.19 -11.56
C ARG A 42 14.41 -5.63 -10.52
N SER A 43 14.85 -6.37 -9.49
CA SER A 43 14.03 -6.83 -8.36
C SER A 43 13.92 -5.81 -7.22
N GLU A 44 14.77 -4.77 -7.24
CA GLU A 44 14.73 -3.67 -6.28
C GLU A 44 13.58 -2.71 -6.59
N LYS A 45 12.99 -2.11 -5.55
CA LYS A 45 11.91 -1.13 -5.69
C LYS A 45 12.46 0.25 -5.41
N LEU A 46 12.48 1.14 -6.41
CA LEU A 46 13.09 2.46 -6.28
C LEU A 46 12.07 3.59 -6.19
N PHE A 47 10.96 3.49 -6.92
CA PHE A 47 9.97 4.56 -7.02
C PHE A 47 8.57 4.07 -6.66
N CYS A 48 7.73 4.97 -6.18
CA CYS A 48 6.29 4.70 -6.04
C CYS A 48 5.58 4.87 -7.39
N THR A 49 4.33 4.41 -7.49
CA THR A 49 3.55 4.45 -8.74
C THR A 49 3.35 5.84 -9.33
N ALA A 50 3.32 6.91 -8.51
CA ALA A 50 3.17 8.27 -9.03
C ALA A 50 4.51 8.99 -9.31
N HIS A 51 5.65 8.40 -8.94
CA HIS A 51 6.97 8.91 -9.33
C HIS A 51 7.71 7.92 -10.24
N LYS A 52 6.97 7.01 -10.88
CA LYS A 52 7.53 6.13 -11.90
C LYS A 52 7.96 6.97 -13.10
N LYS A 53 9.13 6.67 -13.67
CA LYS A 53 9.57 7.25 -14.94
C LYS A 53 9.00 6.45 -16.11
N GLU A 54 9.08 6.99 -17.31
CA GLU A 54 8.79 6.23 -18.52
C GLU A 54 9.66 4.95 -18.55
N GLY A 55 9.08 3.83 -18.99
CA GLY A 55 9.72 2.52 -18.98
C GLY A 55 9.77 1.81 -17.62
N MET A 56 9.36 2.46 -16.51
CA MET A 56 9.23 1.80 -15.21
C MET A 56 7.86 1.12 -15.05
N SER A 57 7.88 -0.07 -14.46
CA SER A 57 6.68 -0.83 -14.09
C SER A 57 6.75 -1.24 -12.62
N PRO A 58 5.63 -1.66 -11.99
CA PRO A 58 5.71 -2.36 -10.73
C PRO A 58 6.64 -3.57 -10.84
N VAL A 59 7.50 -3.75 -9.84
CA VAL A 59 8.46 -4.88 -9.81
C VAL A 59 7.74 -6.20 -9.59
N VAL A 60 6.62 -6.16 -8.86
CA VAL A 60 5.76 -7.31 -8.62
C VAL A 60 4.51 -7.12 -9.47
N LEU A 61 4.27 -8.08 -10.36
CA LEU A 61 3.08 -8.16 -11.21
C LEU A 61 2.20 -9.33 -10.76
N CYS A 62 0.98 -9.35 -11.28
CA CYS A 62 0.07 -10.47 -11.15
C CYS A 62 0.78 -11.76 -11.61
N ALA A 63 0.59 -12.84 -10.86
CA ALA A 63 1.16 -14.15 -11.17
C ALA A 63 0.59 -14.75 -12.47
N GLU A 64 -0.58 -14.26 -12.90
CA GLU A 64 -1.19 -14.70 -14.15
C GLU A 64 -0.36 -14.32 -15.38
N PRO A 65 -0.04 -15.28 -16.28
CA PRO A 65 0.74 -15.04 -17.48
C PRO A 65 0.20 -13.87 -18.32
N GLY A 66 1.09 -12.96 -18.72
CA GLY A 66 0.72 -11.80 -19.54
C GLY A 66 0.01 -10.66 -18.79
N CYS A 67 -0.30 -10.81 -17.49
CA CYS A 67 -0.99 -9.77 -16.73
C CYS A 67 -0.01 -8.72 -16.19
N LEU A 68 -0.16 -7.47 -16.63
CA LEU A 68 0.68 -6.33 -16.20
C LEU A 68 0.09 -5.56 -15.00
N LYS A 69 -0.96 -6.09 -14.35
CA LYS A 69 -1.65 -5.45 -13.22
C LYS A 69 -0.90 -5.72 -11.92
N TYR A 70 -0.97 -4.77 -10.97
CA TYR A 70 -0.38 -4.94 -9.64
C TYR A 70 -1.20 -5.94 -8.82
N PRO A 71 -0.57 -6.95 -8.18
CA PRO A 71 -1.30 -7.91 -7.40
C PRO A 71 -1.74 -7.31 -6.07
N SER A 72 -2.94 -7.68 -5.64
CA SER A 72 -3.59 -7.23 -4.39
C SER A 72 -4.20 -8.37 -3.58
N TYR A 73 -4.38 -9.54 -4.19
CA TYR A 73 -5.08 -10.68 -3.62
C TYR A 73 -4.12 -11.85 -3.38
N ASN A 74 -4.40 -12.60 -2.33
CA ASN A 74 -3.79 -13.90 -2.06
C ASN A 74 -4.66 -14.69 -1.06
N PHE A 75 -4.33 -15.95 -0.82
CA PHE A 75 -4.88 -16.71 0.29
C PHE A 75 -4.26 -16.27 1.63
N THR A 76 -5.05 -16.25 2.69
CA THR A 76 -4.54 -16.09 4.06
C THR A 76 -3.83 -17.37 4.50
N PRO A 77 -2.79 -17.32 5.36
CA PRO A 77 -2.29 -16.16 6.10
C PRO A 77 -1.16 -15.39 5.39
N GLU A 78 -0.85 -15.68 4.14
CA GLU A 78 0.31 -15.10 3.46
C GLU A 78 0.22 -13.58 3.30
N ALA A 79 1.25 -12.88 3.78
CA ALA A 79 1.38 -11.43 3.64
C ALA A 79 1.76 -10.98 2.21
N ARG A 80 2.06 -11.93 1.31
CA ARG A 80 2.41 -11.65 -0.09
C ARG A 80 1.14 -11.42 -0.92
N ARG A 81 1.28 -10.62 -1.97
CA ARG A 81 0.27 -10.36 -3.00
C ARG A 81 0.67 -11.07 -4.28
N LEU A 82 -0.19 -11.92 -4.81
CA LEU A 82 0.10 -12.73 -6.00
C LEU A 82 -0.84 -12.41 -7.17
N TYR A 83 -2.12 -12.17 -6.93
CA TYR A 83 -3.11 -11.99 -7.99
C TYR A 83 -3.74 -10.60 -7.99
N CYS A 84 -4.09 -10.09 -9.16
CA CYS A 84 -4.86 -8.84 -9.29
C CYS A 84 -6.35 -9.10 -8.99
N ASN A 85 -7.17 -8.04 -9.02
CA ASN A 85 -8.62 -8.17 -8.78
C ASN A 85 -9.31 -9.06 -9.80
N ASP A 86 -8.82 -9.08 -11.03
CA ASP A 86 -9.47 -9.76 -12.14
C ASP A 86 -9.06 -11.24 -12.22
N HIS A 87 -7.93 -11.60 -11.59
CA HIS A 87 -7.40 -12.96 -11.54
C HIS A 87 -7.39 -13.51 -10.11
N LYS A 88 -8.19 -12.94 -9.20
CA LYS A 88 -8.36 -13.51 -7.87
C LYS A 88 -9.15 -14.82 -7.99
N LEU A 89 -8.75 -15.84 -7.25
CA LEU A 89 -9.51 -17.08 -7.13
C LEU A 89 -10.56 -16.96 -6.02
N ASP A 90 -11.54 -17.86 -6.04
CA ASP A 90 -12.48 -17.99 -4.93
C ASP A 90 -11.73 -18.31 -3.63
N GLY A 91 -12.19 -17.73 -2.52
CA GLY A 91 -11.49 -17.80 -1.23
C GLY A 91 -10.25 -16.90 -1.09
N MET A 92 -9.76 -16.23 -2.14
CA MET A 92 -8.70 -15.23 -1.98
C MET A 92 -9.24 -13.94 -1.37
N VAL A 93 -8.47 -13.35 -0.46
CA VAL A 93 -8.81 -12.09 0.19
C VAL A 93 -7.92 -10.96 -0.32
N LEU A 94 -8.47 -9.73 -0.28
CA LEU A 94 -7.66 -8.54 -0.50
C LEU A 94 -6.62 -8.43 0.62
N ASN A 95 -5.35 -8.50 0.26
CA ASN A 95 -4.25 -8.32 1.20
C ASN A 95 -4.07 -6.82 1.49
N ARG A 96 -4.93 -6.33 2.39
CA ARG A 96 -4.91 -4.97 2.96
C ARG A 96 -3.74 -4.87 3.94
N GLY A 97 -2.50 -5.00 3.46
CA GLY A 97 -1.30 -5.06 4.30
C GLY A 97 -1.38 -4.05 5.45
N ALA A 98 -1.22 -4.52 6.69
CA ALA A 98 -1.45 -3.82 7.96
C ALA A 98 -1.96 -2.37 7.88
N VAL A 99 -3.20 -2.16 7.41
CA VAL A 99 -3.88 -0.88 7.58
C VAL A 99 -4.31 -0.86 9.04
N ARG A 100 -3.46 -0.30 9.92
CA ARG A 100 -3.83 -0.02 11.31
C ARG A 100 -4.90 1.07 11.30
N ARG A 101 -6.16 0.65 11.11
CA ARG A 101 -7.33 1.48 11.36
C ARG A 101 -7.40 1.68 12.87
N CYS A 102 -7.49 2.93 13.30
CA CYS A 102 -7.69 3.22 14.71
C CYS A 102 -9.06 2.68 15.11
N ARG A 103 -9.10 1.71 16.03
CA ARG A 103 -10.34 1.17 16.59
C ARG A 103 -10.67 1.99 17.84
N ALA A 104 -10.95 3.27 17.65
CA ALA A 104 -11.53 4.07 18.73
C ALA A 104 -12.98 3.57 18.89
N ALA A 105 -13.28 2.98 20.06
CA ALA A 105 -14.60 2.50 20.39
C ALA A 105 -15.58 3.67 20.32
N ALA A 106 -16.64 3.51 19.53
CA ALA A 106 -17.82 4.34 19.64
C ALA A 106 -18.48 4.01 20.99
N ALA A 107 -18.13 4.76 22.03
CA ALA A 107 -18.86 4.79 23.28
C ALA A 107 -19.63 6.11 23.34
N ALA A 108 -20.88 5.97 23.74
CA ALA A 108 -21.98 6.88 23.60
C ALA A 108 -21.82 8.21 24.37
N ALA A 109 -22.74 9.12 24.02
CA ALA A 109 -23.14 10.33 24.72
C ALA A 109 -22.18 11.52 24.63
N GLY A 110 -22.65 12.56 23.93
CA GLY A 110 -22.41 13.96 24.27
C GLY A 110 -20.97 14.34 24.58
N GLY A 111 -20.16 14.48 23.55
CA GLY A 111 -18.84 15.07 23.68
C GLY A 111 -18.28 15.27 22.30
N THR A 112 -17.84 16.49 22.01
CA THR A 112 -17.02 16.78 20.83
C THR A 112 -16.00 15.67 20.68
N SER A 113 -16.11 14.91 19.60
CA SER A 113 -15.12 13.89 19.24
C SER A 113 -13.74 14.55 19.34
N PRO A 114 -12.76 13.99 20.08
CA PRO A 114 -11.43 14.54 20.03
C PRO A 114 -10.80 14.11 18.70
N CYS A 115 -11.11 14.89 17.66
CA CYS A 115 -10.19 15.31 16.63
C CYS A 115 -10.14 16.84 16.64
#